data_AF-A0A9D7CW76-F1
#
_entry.id   AF-A0A9D7CW76-F1
#
_cell.length_a   1.000
_cell.length_b   1.000
_cell.length_c   1.000
_cell.angle_alpha   90.00
_cell.angle_beta   90.00
_cell.angle_gamma   90.00
#
_symmetry.space_group_name_H-M   'P 1'
#
loop_
_entity.id
_entity.type
_entity.pdbx_description
1 polymer ?
#
loop_
_entity_poly.entity_id
_entity_poly.type
_entity_poly.pdbx_seq_one_letter_code
_entity_poly.pdbx_strand_id
1 'polypeptide(L)'
;MKLGKVVFASALSMTLAMTFMVADASACMRAMEEPEKKDDTPRLVAQAEQSLDAGKFAVATATMLKKFPALKGMSDKAEVAPLENRALRIVALASTRSDGAFGVATGAPAQRQKANLEWSVAVLRKMNVSRPGDASLQADLGEALSKLPGGQKEALTLLAKLAQDDLIGSPHAYAALSRLQSEAGEAQKSADAVKRCEGMTSTPAICQPKTAAPLAVPAKAKDAPVAADLKGRA
;
A
#
# COMPACT_ATOMS: atom_id res chain seq x y z
N MET A 1 36.39 -27.65 -4.75
CA MET A 1 35.28 -27.23 -5.64
C MET A 1 35.86 -26.27 -6.68
N LYS A 2 35.78 -26.60 -7.97
CA LYS A 2 36.42 -25.87 -9.08
C LYS A 2 35.51 -24.72 -9.55
N LEU A 3 36.01 -23.49 -9.56
CA LEU A 3 35.37 -22.33 -10.20
C LEU A 3 35.55 -22.43 -11.72
N GLY A 4 34.45 -22.53 -12.46
CA GLY A 4 34.42 -22.39 -13.92
C GLY A 4 34.19 -20.93 -14.31
N LYS A 5 35.14 -20.36 -15.06
CA LYS A 5 35.01 -19.05 -15.71
C LYS A 5 34.21 -19.23 -17.00
N VAL A 6 33.15 -18.46 -17.19
CA VAL A 6 32.40 -18.39 -18.47
C VAL A 6 32.70 -17.04 -19.11
N VAL A 7 33.28 -17.09 -20.30
CA VAL A 7 33.57 -15.96 -21.19
C VAL A 7 32.38 -15.79 -22.13
N PHE A 8 31.70 -14.63 -22.10
CA PHE A 8 30.68 -14.30 -23.10
C PHE A 8 31.26 -13.35 -24.15
N ALA A 9 31.29 -13.86 -25.38
CA ALA A 9 31.74 -13.17 -26.57
C ALA A 9 30.69 -12.14 -27.05
N SER A 10 31.15 -10.94 -27.36
CA SER A 10 30.40 -9.86 -27.98
C SER A 10 30.04 -10.19 -29.44
N ALA A 11 28.78 -10.01 -29.81
CA ALA A 11 28.32 -10.07 -31.20
C ALA A 11 27.92 -8.67 -31.68
N LEU A 12 28.57 -8.30 -32.78
CA LEU A 12 28.52 -7.09 -33.58
C LEU A 12 27.22 -7.06 -34.40
N SER A 13 26.44 -5.98 -34.34
CA SER A 13 25.26 -5.80 -35.22
C SER A 13 25.25 -4.44 -35.93
N MET A 14 25.57 -4.53 -37.22
CA MET A 14 25.22 -3.73 -38.39
C MET A 14 24.43 -2.41 -38.21
N THR A 15 25.09 -1.33 -38.62
CA THR A 15 24.55 -0.01 -38.93
C THR A 15 23.80 -0.05 -40.28
N LEU A 16 22.49 0.17 -40.28
CA LEU A 16 21.69 0.35 -41.50
C LEU A 16 21.49 1.85 -41.75
N ALA A 17 22.08 2.37 -42.84
CA ALA A 17 21.90 3.75 -43.28
C ALA A 17 20.58 3.87 -44.05
N MET A 18 19.62 4.66 -43.54
CA MET A 18 18.43 5.06 -44.28
C MET A 18 18.62 6.47 -44.86
N THR A 19 18.47 6.58 -46.17
CA THR A 19 18.40 7.82 -46.94
C THR A 19 17.04 8.50 -46.73
N PHE A 20 17.05 9.75 -46.27
CA PHE A 20 15.86 10.59 -46.16
C PHE A 20 15.59 11.31 -47.49
N MET A 21 14.39 11.12 -48.07
CA MET A 21 13.85 12.01 -49.09
C MET A 21 13.12 13.17 -48.43
N VAL A 22 13.51 14.40 -48.77
CA VAL A 22 12.84 15.63 -48.38
C VAL A 22 11.71 15.90 -49.36
N ALA A 23 10.46 15.91 -48.89
CA ALA A 23 9.29 16.33 -49.67
C ALA A 23 8.85 17.73 -49.24
N ASP A 24 8.35 18.49 -50.21
CA ASP A 24 8.07 19.93 -50.19
C ASP A 24 7.22 20.46 -49.03
N ALA A 25 7.63 21.64 -48.56
CA ALA A 25 6.95 22.43 -47.54
C ALA A 25 5.72 23.14 -48.13
N SER A 26 4.53 22.55 -47.96
CA SER A 26 3.26 23.23 -48.18
C SER A 26 2.79 23.92 -46.89
N ALA A 27 2.65 25.24 -47.00
CA ALA A 27 2.09 26.13 -46.00
C ALA A 27 0.62 25.79 -45.71
N CYS A 28 0.38 24.96 -44.70
CA CYS A 28 -0.93 24.88 -44.06
C CYS A 28 -0.95 25.90 -42.92
N MET A 29 -1.58 27.06 -43.16
CA MET A 29 -2.20 27.85 -42.11
C MET A 29 -3.26 26.96 -41.41
N ARG A 30 -2.81 26.08 -40.52
CA ARG A 30 -3.69 25.59 -39.46
C ARG A 30 -3.91 26.77 -38.55
N ALA A 31 -5.16 27.24 -38.52
CA ALA A 31 -5.64 28.06 -37.43
C ALA A 31 -5.03 27.51 -36.13
N MET A 32 -4.31 28.35 -35.40
CA MET A 32 -3.86 27.99 -34.06
C MET A 32 -5.13 27.86 -33.23
N GLU A 33 -5.71 26.66 -33.22
CA GLU A 33 -6.67 26.23 -32.22
C GLU A 33 -6.00 26.54 -30.88
N GLU A 34 -6.65 27.36 -30.06
CA GLU A 34 -6.15 27.62 -28.72
C GLU A 34 -5.84 26.28 -28.08
N PRO A 35 -4.62 26.08 -27.53
CA PRO A 35 -4.22 24.79 -27.04
C PRO A 35 -5.26 24.35 -26.02
N GLU A 36 -6.01 23.28 -26.35
CA GLU A 36 -6.94 22.66 -25.40
C GLU A 36 -6.18 22.50 -24.09
N LYS A 37 -6.77 23.01 -23.00
CA LYS A 37 -6.17 22.88 -21.67
C LYS A 37 -5.96 21.40 -21.39
N LYS A 38 -4.74 20.94 -21.62
CA LYS A 38 -4.35 19.54 -21.46
C LYS A 38 -4.71 19.09 -20.06
N ASP A 39 -5.51 18.02 -19.96
CA ASP A 39 -5.87 17.46 -18.67
C ASP A 39 -4.62 17.05 -17.89
N ASP A 40 -4.40 17.70 -16.75
CA ASP A 40 -3.24 17.50 -15.91
C ASP A 40 -3.46 16.41 -14.86
N THR A 41 -4.62 15.73 -14.87
CA THR A 41 -4.97 14.68 -13.91
C THR A 41 -3.89 13.60 -13.76
N PRO A 42 -3.37 12.99 -14.85
CA PRO A 42 -2.37 11.93 -14.71
C PRO A 42 -1.08 12.43 -14.04
N ARG A 43 -0.67 13.66 -14.34
CA ARG A 43 0.50 14.30 -13.74
C ARG A 43 0.29 14.53 -12.25
N LEU A 44 -0.89 15.01 -11.83
CA LEU A 44 -1.20 15.24 -10.42
C LEU A 44 -1.25 13.93 -9.62
N VAL A 45 -1.79 12.85 -10.19
CA VAL A 45 -1.78 11.53 -9.55
C VAL A 45 -0.36 11.02 -9.35
N ALA A 46 0.49 11.11 -10.37
CA ALA A 46 1.90 10.71 -10.26
C ALA A 46 2.67 11.55 -9.20
N GLN A 47 2.41 12.85 -9.12
CA GLN A 47 2.99 13.71 -8.08
C GLN A 47 2.53 13.35 -6.66
N ALA A 48 1.28 12.92 -6.51
CA ALA A 48 0.76 12.48 -5.22
C ALA A 48 1.38 11.14 -4.78
N GLU A 49 1.70 10.24 -5.69
CA GLU A 49 2.46 9.01 -5.39
C GLU A 49 3.88 9.33 -4.94
N GLN A 50 4.58 10.21 -5.66
CA GLN A 50 5.90 10.67 -5.22
C GLN A 50 5.84 11.31 -3.84
N SER A 51 4.76 12.05 -3.55
CA SER A 51 4.55 12.62 -2.21
C SER A 51 4.29 11.54 -1.15
N LEU A 52 3.51 10.50 -1.48
CA LEU A 52 3.28 9.35 -0.62
C LEU A 52 4.58 8.60 -0.30
N ASP A 53 5.39 8.31 -1.31
CA ASP A 53 6.67 7.60 -1.18
C ASP A 53 7.70 8.43 -0.39
N ALA A 54 7.65 9.76 -0.52
CA ALA A 54 8.46 10.69 0.27
C ALA A 54 7.94 10.92 1.70
N GLY A 55 6.90 10.21 2.15
CA GLY A 55 6.32 10.37 3.50
C GLY A 55 5.47 11.63 3.68
N LYS A 56 5.16 12.38 2.61
CA LYS A 56 4.35 13.61 2.62
C LYS A 56 2.86 13.30 2.55
N PHE A 57 2.36 12.51 3.50
CA PHE A 57 1.00 11.95 3.49
C PHE A 57 -0.10 13.01 3.42
N ALA A 58 0.05 14.12 4.15
CA ALA A 58 -0.91 15.23 4.11
C ALA A 58 -1.04 15.83 2.70
N VAL A 59 0.08 16.02 2.00
CA VAL A 59 0.14 16.60 0.65
C VAL A 59 -0.48 15.65 -0.36
N ALA A 60 -0.12 14.36 -0.29
CA ALA A 60 -0.68 13.33 -1.16
C ALA A 60 -2.21 13.25 -1.04
N THR A 61 -2.71 13.17 0.21
CA THR A 61 -4.14 13.12 0.51
C THR A 61 -4.87 14.38 0.05
N ALA A 62 -4.38 15.57 0.41
CA ALA A 62 -5.02 16.83 0.04
C ALA A 62 -5.09 17.02 -1.48
N THR A 63 -4.03 16.63 -2.20
CA THR A 63 -4.00 16.71 -3.67
C THR A 63 -5.06 15.82 -4.29
N MET A 64 -5.18 14.57 -3.84
CA MET A 64 -6.17 13.63 -4.36
C MET A 64 -7.60 14.02 -4.00
N LEU A 65 -7.87 14.47 -2.77
CA LEU A 65 -9.22 14.90 -2.38
C LEU A 65 -9.64 16.21 -3.05
N LYS A 66 -8.70 17.10 -3.38
CA LYS A 66 -8.98 18.30 -4.16
C LYS A 66 -9.31 17.96 -5.62
N LYS A 67 -8.54 17.05 -6.24
CA LYS A 67 -8.73 16.67 -7.65
C LYS A 67 -9.94 15.75 -7.86
N PHE A 68 -10.19 14.87 -6.90
CA PHE A 68 -11.27 13.88 -6.94
C PHE A 68 -12.15 14.01 -5.69
N PRO A 69 -13.00 15.04 -5.59
CA PRO A 69 -13.81 15.29 -4.39
C PRO A 69 -14.78 14.14 -4.06
N ALA A 70 -15.17 13.37 -5.07
CA ALA A 70 -16.06 12.22 -4.91
C ALA A 70 -15.43 11.04 -4.15
N LEU A 71 -14.11 11.00 -3.93
CA LEU A 71 -13.44 9.86 -3.27
C LEU A 71 -14.00 9.56 -1.88
N LYS A 72 -14.54 10.57 -1.20
CA LYS A 72 -15.14 10.44 0.14
C LYS A 72 -16.30 9.44 0.20
N GLY A 73 -16.98 9.21 -0.92
CA GLY A 73 -18.11 8.26 -1.01
C GLY A 73 -17.89 7.13 -2.02
N MET A 74 -16.66 6.93 -2.52
CA MET A 74 -16.39 5.95 -3.57
C MET A 74 -16.12 4.53 -3.07
N SER A 75 -15.94 4.31 -1.77
CA SER A 75 -15.66 2.98 -1.22
C SER A 75 -16.70 1.93 -1.63
N ASP A 76 -17.94 2.36 -1.90
CA ASP A 76 -19.07 1.46 -2.14
C ASP A 76 -19.42 1.30 -3.63
N LYS A 77 -18.85 2.12 -4.53
CA LYS A 77 -19.17 2.08 -5.97
C LYS A 77 -18.62 0.84 -6.68
N ALA A 78 -19.44 0.17 -7.50
CA ALA A 78 -19.05 -1.04 -8.22
C ALA A 78 -17.95 -0.77 -9.27
N GLU A 79 -18.05 0.35 -9.98
CA GLU A 79 -17.09 0.78 -10.99
C GLU A 79 -16.49 2.14 -10.62
N VAL A 80 -15.18 2.24 -10.76
CA VAL A 80 -14.39 3.44 -10.45
C VAL A 80 -13.38 3.61 -11.59
N ALA A 81 -13.23 4.82 -12.10
CA ALA A 81 -12.32 5.07 -13.21
C ALA A 81 -10.86 4.72 -12.82
N PRO A 82 -9.98 4.30 -13.75
CA PRO A 82 -8.62 3.87 -13.41
C PRO A 82 -7.81 4.91 -12.61
N LEU A 83 -7.92 6.20 -12.95
CA LEU A 83 -7.24 7.27 -12.22
C LEU A 83 -7.84 7.51 -10.82
N GLU A 84 -9.16 7.36 -10.67
CA GLU A 84 -9.82 7.44 -9.37
C GLU A 84 -9.44 6.25 -8.48
N ASN A 85 -9.31 5.05 -9.04
CA ASN A 85 -8.80 3.88 -8.30
C ASN A 85 -7.37 4.09 -7.80
N ARG A 86 -6.51 4.68 -8.64
CA ARG A 86 -5.14 5.05 -8.24
C ARG A 86 -5.16 6.10 -7.13
N ALA A 87 -6.01 7.13 -7.25
CA ALA A 87 -6.19 8.14 -6.21
C ALA A 87 -6.74 7.57 -4.89
N LEU A 88 -7.73 6.67 -4.94
CA LEU A 88 -8.25 5.95 -3.77
C LEU A 88 -7.14 5.19 -3.05
N ARG A 89 -6.32 4.44 -3.80
CA ARG A 89 -5.19 3.69 -3.23
C ARG A 89 -4.20 4.62 -2.54
N ILE A 90 -3.86 5.75 -3.16
CA ILE A 90 -2.95 6.76 -2.57
C ILE A 90 -3.50 7.28 -1.23
N VAL A 91 -4.79 7.64 -1.17
CA VAL A 91 -5.40 8.15 0.06
C VAL A 91 -5.47 7.05 1.14
N ALA A 92 -5.79 5.81 0.78
CA ALA A 92 -5.82 4.68 1.71
C ALA A 92 -4.43 4.40 2.31
N LEU A 93 -3.38 4.38 1.47
CA LEU A 93 -2.01 4.19 1.95
C LEU A 93 -1.50 5.38 2.77
N ALA A 94 -1.79 6.62 2.36
CA ALA A 94 -1.43 7.80 3.14
C ALA A 94 -2.08 7.78 4.53
N SER A 95 -3.33 7.33 4.62
CA SER A 95 -4.03 7.10 5.88
C SER A 95 -3.37 6.00 6.72
N THR A 96 -3.14 4.81 6.14
CA THR A 96 -2.46 3.70 6.81
C THR A 96 -1.09 4.10 7.38
N ARG A 97 -0.28 4.79 6.59
CA ARG A 97 1.11 5.18 6.94
C ARG A 97 1.19 6.36 7.91
N SER A 98 0.09 7.11 8.06
CA SER A 98 -0.04 8.19 9.02
C SER A 98 -0.85 7.81 10.26
N ASP A 99 -1.06 6.51 10.51
CA ASP A 99 -1.88 6.00 11.62
C ASP A 99 -3.29 6.63 11.64
N GLY A 100 -3.87 6.86 10.45
CA GLY A 100 -5.18 7.46 10.26
C GLY A 100 -5.24 8.99 10.43
N ALA A 101 -4.11 9.67 10.63
CA ALA A 101 -4.08 11.12 10.82
C ALA A 101 -4.61 11.89 9.60
N PHE A 102 -4.39 11.37 8.39
CA PHE A 102 -4.91 11.93 7.15
C PHE A 102 -5.84 10.92 6.47
N GLY A 103 -6.94 11.38 5.87
CA GLY A 103 -7.89 10.51 5.18
C GLY A 103 -9.18 11.24 4.83
N VAL A 104 -10.26 10.50 4.64
CA VAL A 104 -11.57 11.05 4.23
C VAL A 104 -12.49 11.38 5.40
N ALA A 105 -12.29 10.76 6.55
CA ALA A 105 -13.15 10.93 7.71
C ALA A 105 -12.97 12.32 8.33
N THR A 106 -14.06 12.84 8.89
CA THR A 106 -14.12 14.09 9.65
C THR A 106 -14.55 13.82 11.10
N GLY A 107 -14.44 14.80 12.00
CA GLY A 107 -14.83 14.66 13.41
C GLY A 107 -13.65 14.70 14.38
N ALA A 108 -13.86 14.27 15.62
CA ALA A 108 -12.84 14.32 16.67
C ALA A 108 -11.59 13.47 16.32
N PRO A 109 -10.37 13.86 16.74
CA PRO A 109 -9.12 13.23 16.26
C PRO A 109 -9.07 11.70 16.40
N ALA A 110 -9.34 11.15 17.59
CA ALA A 110 -9.25 9.71 17.83
C ALA A 110 -10.28 8.90 17.02
N GLN A 111 -11.53 9.38 16.96
CA GLN A 111 -12.58 8.77 16.15
C GLN A 111 -12.23 8.83 14.67
N ARG A 112 -11.69 9.97 14.22
CA ARG A 112 -11.26 10.19 12.84
C ARG A 112 -10.13 9.24 12.43
N GLN A 113 -9.13 9.06 13.29
CA GLN A 113 -8.01 8.15 13.03
C GLN A 113 -8.50 6.71 12.82
N LYS A 114 -9.33 6.23 13.74
CA LYS A 114 -9.93 4.89 13.63
C LYS A 114 -10.75 4.75 12.35
N ALA A 115 -11.66 5.69 12.08
CA ALA A 115 -12.52 5.66 10.90
C ALA A 115 -11.70 5.70 9.58
N ASN A 116 -10.61 6.45 9.55
CA ASN A 116 -9.72 6.51 8.40
C ASN A 116 -9.00 5.16 8.16
N LEU A 117 -8.55 4.48 9.21
CA LEU A 117 -7.92 3.16 9.10
C LEU A 117 -8.93 2.09 8.64
N GLU A 118 -10.14 2.10 9.21
CA GLU A 118 -11.24 1.19 8.81
C GLU A 118 -11.62 1.41 7.33
N TRP A 119 -11.75 2.67 6.92
CA TRP A 119 -11.99 3.03 5.52
C TRP A 119 -10.86 2.57 4.60
N SER A 120 -9.61 2.71 5.02
CA SER A 120 -8.44 2.31 4.23
C SER A 120 -8.42 0.80 3.97
N VAL A 121 -8.72 0.00 5.02
CA VAL A 121 -8.85 -1.45 4.88
C VAL A 121 -10.02 -1.82 3.98
N ALA A 122 -11.17 -1.16 4.10
CA ALA A 122 -12.33 -1.43 3.24
C ALA A 122 -12.02 -1.19 1.76
N VAL A 123 -11.37 -0.05 1.44
CA VAL A 123 -10.94 0.30 0.08
C VAL A 123 -9.96 -0.74 -0.47
N LEU A 124 -8.89 -1.04 0.27
CA LEU A 124 -7.85 -1.97 -0.18
C LEU A 124 -8.37 -3.40 -0.31
N ARG A 125 -9.27 -3.83 0.58
CA ARG A 125 -9.92 -5.14 0.49
C ARG A 125 -10.77 -5.24 -0.77
N LYS A 126 -11.55 -4.21 -1.08
CA LYS A 126 -12.34 -4.16 -2.32
C LYS A 126 -11.46 -4.22 -3.57
N MET A 127 -10.38 -3.45 -3.60
CA MET A 127 -9.42 -3.48 -4.72
C MET A 127 -8.75 -4.84 -4.88
N ASN A 128 -8.43 -5.51 -3.77
CA ASN A 128 -7.85 -6.85 -3.79
C ASN A 128 -8.86 -7.90 -4.31
N VAL A 129 -10.15 -7.76 -3.98
CA VAL A 129 -11.20 -8.63 -4.53
C VAL A 129 -11.38 -8.42 -6.03
N SER A 130 -11.30 -7.19 -6.53
CA SER A 130 -11.45 -6.92 -7.97
C SER A 130 -10.22 -7.31 -8.80
N ARG A 131 -9.06 -7.51 -8.17
CA ARG A 131 -7.80 -7.94 -8.80
C ARG A 131 -7.12 -9.03 -7.99
N PRO A 132 -7.70 -10.24 -7.95
CA PRO A 132 -7.13 -11.34 -7.19
C PRO A 132 -5.74 -11.69 -7.74
N GLY A 133 -4.78 -11.89 -6.84
CA GLY A 133 -3.40 -12.23 -7.19
C GLY A 133 -2.47 -11.04 -7.45
N ASP A 134 -2.96 -9.79 -7.37
CA ASP A 134 -2.10 -8.61 -7.37
C ASP A 134 -1.33 -8.52 -6.04
N ALA A 135 -0.07 -8.95 -6.06
CA ALA A 135 0.79 -8.98 -4.87
C ALA A 135 0.99 -7.60 -4.23
N SER A 136 0.96 -6.52 -5.02
CA SER A 136 1.10 -5.16 -4.50
C SER A 136 -0.12 -4.77 -3.68
N LEU A 137 -1.33 -5.04 -4.17
CA LEU A 137 -2.57 -4.78 -3.42
C LEU A 137 -2.70 -5.65 -2.18
N GLN A 138 -2.25 -6.91 -2.27
CA GLN A 138 -2.19 -7.78 -1.10
C GLN A 138 -1.26 -7.18 -0.06
N ALA A 139 -0.04 -6.79 -0.43
CA ALA A 139 0.91 -6.16 0.50
C ALA A 139 0.33 -4.89 1.14
N ASP A 140 -0.32 -4.02 0.36
CA ASP A 140 -0.98 -2.81 0.88
C ASP A 140 -2.12 -3.16 1.87
N LEU A 141 -2.94 -4.16 1.56
CA LEU A 141 -4.01 -4.62 2.43
C LEU A 141 -3.44 -5.20 3.74
N GLY A 142 -2.37 -5.98 3.67
CA GLY A 142 -1.67 -6.50 4.83
C GLY A 142 -1.08 -5.39 5.70
N GLU A 143 -0.46 -4.38 5.07
CA GLU A 143 0.03 -3.17 5.74
C GLU A 143 -1.11 -2.47 6.51
N ALA A 144 -2.25 -2.25 5.87
CA ALA A 144 -3.40 -1.60 6.48
C ALA A 144 -4.05 -2.42 7.60
N LEU A 145 -4.26 -3.73 7.39
CA LEU A 145 -4.80 -4.64 8.40
C LEU A 145 -3.94 -4.70 9.66
N SER A 146 -2.62 -4.57 9.51
CA SER A 146 -1.68 -4.55 10.63
C SER A 146 -1.91 -3.39 11.62
N LYS A 147 -2.63 -2.34 11.19
CA LYS A 147 -2.94 -1.14 11.98
C LYS A 147 -4.26 -1.21 12.72
N LEU A 148 -5.15 -2.15 12.38
CA LEU A 148 -6.47 -2.27 12.99
C LEU A 148 -6.48 -3.37 14.07
N PRO A 149 -7.06 -3.11 15.26
CA PRO A 149 -7.37 -4.17 16.21
C PRO A 149 -8.20 -5.28 15.57
N GLY A 150 -7.75 -6.53 15.69
CA GLY A 150 -8.40 -7.70 15.10
C GLY A 150 -7.91 -8.07 13.69
N GLY A 151 -7.18 -7.18 13.00
CA GLY A 151 -6.63 -7.42 11.66
C GLY A 151 -5.25 -8.13 11.66
N GLN A 152 -4.58 -8.22 12.81
CA GLN A 152 -3.17 -8.64 12.93
C GLN A 152 -2.93 -10.05 12.38
N LYS A 153 -3.82 -11.00 12.69
CA LYS A 153 -3.66 -12.40 12.25
C LYS A 153 -3.78 -12.54 10.73
N GLU A 154 -4.74 -11.85 10.12
CA GLU A 154 -4.93 -11.83 8.67
C GLU A 154 -3.75 -11.13 7.99
N ALA A 155 -3.32 -9.98 8.53
CA ALA A 155 -2.14 -9.25 8.06
C ALA A 155 -0.88 -10.11 8.08
N LEU A 156 -0.61 -10.80 9.21
CA LEU A 156 0.56 -11.66 9.37
C LEU A 156 0.53 -12.80 8.35
N THR A 157 -0.62 -13.47 8.21
CA THR A 157 -0.79 -14.58 7.26
C THR A 157 -0.50 -14.13 5.83
N LEU A 158 -1.09 -12.99 5.44
CA LEU A 158 -0.99 -12.49 4.08
C LEU A 158 0.43 -11.97 3.77
N LEU A 159 1.02 -11.17 4.66
CA LEU A 159 2.36 -10.62 4.46
C LEU A 159 3.44 -11.70 4.56
N ALA A 160 3.33 -12.66 5.48
CA ALA A 160 4.31 -13.75 5.59
C ALA A 160 4.35 -14.61 4.32
N LYS A 161 3.18 -14.89 3.72
CA LYS A 161 3.10 -15.60 2.44
C LYS A 161 3.79 -14.83 1.32
N LEU A 162 3.48 -13.54 1.16
CA LEU A 162 4.13 -12.72 0.13
C LEU A 162 5.64 -12.62 0.34
N ALA A 163 6.11 -12.54 1.59
CA ALA A 163 7.54 -12.49 1.90
C ALA A 163 8.24 -13.80 1.57
N GLN A 164 7.59 -14.95 1.79
CA GLN A 164 8.11 -16.27 1.43
C GLN A 164 8.33 -16.40 -0.09
N ASP A 165 7.41 -15.83 -0.87
CA ASP A 165 7.45 -15.86 -2.34
C ASP A 165 8.27 -14.70 -2.94
N ASP A 166 8.90 -13.86 -2.11
CA ASP A 166 9.66 -12.65 -2.51
C ASP A 166 8.81 -11.62 -3.29
N LEU A 167 7.53 -11.52 -2.98
CA LEU A 167 6.54 -10.68 -3.68
C LEU A 167 6.21 -9.36 -2.96
N ILE A 168 6.85 -9.06 -1.83
CA ILE A 168 6.67 -7.77 -1.16
C ILE A 168 7.54 -6.69 -1.83
N GLY A 169 6.89 -5.76 -2.52
CA GLY A 169 7.54 -4.61 -3.18
C GLY A 169 7.62 -3.32 -2.35
N SER A 170 7.25 -3.33 -1.07
CA SER A 170 7.14 -2.12 -0.23
C SER A 170 7.93 -2.25 1.07
N PRO A 171 8.80 -1.27 1.43
CA PRO A 171 9.46 -1.26 2.74
C PRO A 171 8.46 -1.14 3.89
N HIS A 172 7.36 -0.40 3.71
CA HIS A 172 6.31 -0.26 4.73
C HIS A 172 5.61 -1.59 5.03
N ALA A 173 5.44 -2.46 4.03
CA ALA A 173 4.86 -3.78 4.22
C ALA A 173 5.81 -4.72 4.97
N TYR A 174 7.12 -4.67 4.69
CA TYR A 174 8.12 -5.40 5.49
C TYR A 174 8.20 -4.88 6.94
N ALA A 175 8.11 -3.57 7.16
CA ALA A 175 8.05 -3.00 8.51
C ALA A 175 6.78 -3.43 9.28
N ALA A 176 5.65 -3.57 8.59
CA ALA A 176 4.43 -4.14 9.19
C ALA A 176 4.62 -5.63 9.54
N LEU A 177 5.22 -6.41 8.62
CA LEU A 177 5.50 -7.83 8.83
C LEU A 177 6.45 -8.05 10.02
N SER A 178 7.54 -7.29 10.11
CA SER A 178 8.51 -7.45 11.20
C SER A 178 7.87 -7.17 12.56
N ARG A 179 7.02 -6.14 12.66
CA ARG A 179 6.25 -5.86 13.89
C ARG A 179 5.35 -7.03 14.27
N LEU A 180 4.55 -7.53 13.32
CA LEU A 180 3.62 -8.65 13.56
C LEU A 180 4.35 -9.93 13.97
N GLN A 181 5.50 -10.23 13.35
CA GLN A 181 6.33 -11.37 13.70
C GLN A 181 6.94 -11.21 15.09
N SER A 182 7.39 -10.01 15.46
CA SER A 182 7.86 -9.73 16.83
C SER A 182 6.75 -9.93 17.86
N GLU A 183 5.54 -9.44 17.58
CA GLU A 183 4.36 -9.62 18.44
C GLU A 183 3.96 -11.10 18.58
N ALA A 184 4.22 -11.91 17.54
CA ALA A 184 4.01 -13.36 17.54
C ALA A 184 5.16 -14.16 18.18
N GLY A 185 6.22 -13.51 18.69
CA GLY A 185 7.39 -14.18 19.27
C GLY A 185 8.36 -14.78 18.25
N GLU A 186 8.22 -14.44 16.97
CA GLU A 186 9.06 -14.91 15.87
C GLU A 186 10.28 -13.99 15.64
N ALA A 187 11.13 -13.84 16.66
CA ALA A 187 12.21 -12.84 16.68
C ALA A 187 13.15 -12.89 15.47
N GLN A 188 13.56 -14.10 15.04
CA GLN A 188 14.45 -14.24 13.88
C GLN A 188 13.78 -13.79 12.58
N LYS A 189 12.53 -14.20 12.34
CA LYS A 189 11.79 -13.79 11.14
C LYS A 189 11.57 -12.28 11.11
N SER A 190 11.26 -11.70 12.27
CA SER A 190 11.14 -10.25 12.44
C SER A 190 12.44 -9.53 12.05
N ALA A 191 13.60 -10.00 12.52
CA ALA A 191 14.90 -9.44 12.15
C ALA A 191 15.18 -9.56 10.64
N ASP A 192 14.83 -10.68 10.02
CA ASP A 192 14.98 -10.87 8.57
C ASP A 192 14.10 -9.88 7.78
N ALA A 193 12.86 -9.65 8.23
CA ALA A 193 11.95 -8.68 7.63
C ALA A 193 12.44 -7.22 7.81
N VAL A 194 13.03 -6.86 8.96
CA VAL A 194 13.69 -5.56 9.15
C VAL A 194 14.82 -5.38 8.14
N LYS A 195 15.70 -6.38 8.00
CA LYS A 195 16.82 -6.33 7.04
C LYS A 195 16.33 -6.14 5.59
N ARG A 196 15.24 -6.81 5.20
CA ARG A 196 14.61 -6.60 3.89
C ARG A 196 14.08 -5.18 3.74
N CYS A 197 13.38 -4.65 4.75
CA CYS A 197 12.89 -3.27 4.75
C CYS A 197 14.04 -2.26 4.54
N GLU A 198 15.13 -2.39 5.31
CA GLU A 198 16.27 -1.48 5.25
C GLU A 198 16.96 -1.51 3.87
N GLY A 199 17.01 -2.68 3.23
CA GLY A 199 17.52 -2.81 1.86
C GLY A 199 16.66 -2.13 0.79
N MET A 200 15.42 -1.76 1.10
CA MET A 200 14.46 -1.19 0.14
C MET A 200 14.18 0.30 0.34
N THR A 201 14.72 0.93 1.39
CA THR A 201 14.42 2.33 1.70
C THR A 201 15.66 3.15 1.96
N SER A 202 15.63 4.41 1.51
CA SER A 202 16.60 5.43 1.92
C SER A 202 16.26 6.08 3.26
N THR A 203 15.14 5.69 3.88
CA THR A 203 14.63 6.26 5.14
C THR A 203 14.52 5.15 6.20
N PRO A 204 15.61 4.82 6.90
CA PRO A 204 15.64 3.68 7.83
C PRO A 204 14.61 3.76 8.95
N ALA A 205 14.15 4.97 9.30
CA ALA A 205 13.11 5.19 10.31
C ALA A 205 11.78 4.48 9.99
N ILE A 206 11.50 4.15 8.73
CA ILE A 206 10.32 3.37 8.33
C ILE A 206 10.37 1.93 8.86
N CYS A 207 11.58 1.36 8.94
CA CYS A 207 11.80 -0.05 9.29
C CYS A 207 11.82 -0.30 10.80
N GLN A 208 11.96 0.76 11.58
CA GLN A 208 12.01 0.67 13.03
C GLN A 208 10.60 0.42 13.58
N PRO A 209 10.38 -0.66 14.37
CA PRO A 209 9.10 -0.84 15.02
C PRO A 209 8.89 0.33 15.97
N LYS A 210 7.96 1.23 15.61
CA LYS A 210 7.45 2.21 16.57
C LYS A 210 6.84 1.38 17.68
N THR A 211 7.46 1.40 18.86
CA THR A 211 7.06 0.58 20.00
C THR A 211 5.56 0.75 20.20
N ALA A 212 4.79 -0.28 19.87
CA ALA A 212 3.35 -0.22 20.06
C ALA A 212 3.14 -0.05 21.57
N ALA A 213 2.33 0.94 21.97
CA ALA A 213 1.75 0.89 23.30
C ALA A 213 1.14 -0.50 23.45
N PRO A 214 1.46 -1.27 24.51
CA PRO A 214 1.04 -2.65 24.62
C PRO A 214 -0.45 -2.76 24.31
N LEU A 215 -0.80 -3.53 23.27
CA LEU A 215 -2.19 -3.89 23.04
C LEU A 215 -2.64 -4.52 24.35
N ALA A 216 -3.63 -3.90 24.99
CA ALA A 216 -4.19 -4.42 26.23
C ALA A 216 -4.62 -5.86 25.95
N VAL A 217 -3.81 -6.81 26.43
CA VAL A 217 -4.17 -8.23 26.39
C VAL A 217 -5.49 -8.29 27.13
N PRO A 218 -6.60 -8.72 26.52
CA PRO A 218 -7.82 -8.92 27.27
C PRO A 218 -7.46 -9.87 28.40
N ALA A 219 -7.56 -9.38 29.64
CA ALA A 219 -7.24 -10.14 30.82
C ALA A 219 -7.92 -11.50 30.68
N LYS A 220 -7.13 -12.59 30.76
CA LYS A 220 -7.65 -13.96 30.75
C LYS A 220 -8.93 -13.97 31.57
N ALA A 221 -10.05 -14.28 30.92
CA ALA A 221 -11.33 -14.46 31.60
C ALA A 221 -11.07 -15.50 32.69
N LYS A 222 -11.06 -15.04 33.94
CA LYS A 222 -10.94 -15.93 35.09
C LYS A 222 -12.13 -16.87 35.02
N ASP A 223 -11.81 -18.15 34.96
CA ASP A 223 -12.66 -19.32 35.03
C ASP A 223 -14.09 -19.00 35.52
N ALA A 224 -15.04 -18.99 34.58
CA ALA A 224 -16.45 -19.05 34.94
C ALA A 224 -16.68 -20.39 35.66
N PRO A 225 -17.27 -20.40 36.86
CA PRO A 225 -17.53 -21.64 37.57
C PRO A 225 -18.49 -22.50 36.75
N VAL A 226 -18.06 -23.74 36.49
CA VAL A 226 -18.89 -24.80 35.93
C VAL A 226 -20.07 -25.03 36.87
N ALA A 227 -21.27 -24.63 36.43
CA ALA A 227 -22.50 -24.93 37.15
C ALA A 227 -22.71 -26.45 37.15
N ALA A 228 -22.49 -27.06 38.30
CA ALA A 228 -22.82 -28.44 38.57
C ALA A 228 -24.34 -28.61 38.72
N ASP A 229 -24.85 -29.60 38.01
CA ASP A 229 -25.83 -30.58 38.48
C ASP A 229 -27.23 -30.08 38.92
N LEU A 230 -28.17 -30.09 37.98
CA LEU A 230 -29.59 -30.25 38.27
C LEU A 230 -29.98 -31.72 38.06
N LYS A 231 -29.69 -32.55 39.07
CA LYS A 231 -30.29 -33.87 39.24
C LYS A 231 -31.32 -33.83 40.35
N GLY A 232 -32.57 -34.05 39.97
CA GLY A 232 -33.59 -34.66 40.83
C GLY A 232 -34.29 -33.75 41.84
N ARG A 233 -35.55 -33.40 41.54
CA ARG A 233 -36.63 -33.50 42.52
C ARG A 233 -37.86 -34.13 41.85
N ALA A 234 -38.48 -34.98 42.65
CA ALA A 234 -39.63 -35.83 42.38
C ALA A 234 -40.90 -35.04 42.06
#